data_AF-A0A526VHP3-F1
#
_entry.id   AF-A0A526VHP3-F1
#
_cell.length_a   1.000
_cell.length_b   1.000
_cell.length_c   1.000
_cell.angle_alpha   90.00
_cell.angle_beta   90.00
_cell.angle_gamma   90.00
#
_symmetry.space_group_name_H-M   'P 1'
#
loop_
_entity.id
_entity.type
_entity.pdbx_description
1 polymer ?
#
loop_
_entity_poly.entity_id
_entity_poly.type
_entity_poly.pdbx_seq_one_letter_code
_entity_poly.pdbx_strand_id
1 'polypeptide(L)'
;MTLDLLIQQLVNGLIVGSFYALIALGYSMVFGVIKLLNFAHGDIYMNGAFVGLIVFSFVGIWVGNGWLGVVCALLVSMLAVGLLGVIIERFAYRPMRNAPRLSILITALGASMVLNGTALALTGGRHYAFNTDLGFAGVDISTVHITYTQMVLVAASIALMAGMQAFVSRTMYGKAMRAVSIDMGASRLMGIDVDRVIALTFFMGSALAAGGGVMAGAYYGSVHFFMGFIMGLKAFTAAVIGGTLILFLVFKPTGLLGRSVVERV
;
A
#
# COMPACT_ATOMS: atom_id res chain seq x y z
N MET A 1 -16.10 23.40 19.62
CA MET A 1 -14.87 23.16 18.84
C MET A 1 -14.42 24.51 18.29
N THR A 2 -13.28 25.04 18.70
CA THR A 2 -12.76 26.32 18.16
C THR A 2 -12.33 26.12 16.70
N LEU A 3 -12.37 27.18 15.89
CA LEU A 3 -12.00 27.13 14.47
C LEU A 3 -10.57 26.60 14.29
N ASP A 4 -9.66 26.98 15.18
CA ASP A 4 -8.27 26.51 15.19
C ASP A 4 -8.16 24.99 15.38
N LEU A 5 -8.97 24.43 16.29
CA LEU A 5 -8.98 22.99 16.54
C LEU A 5 -9.56 22.21 15.35
N LEU A 6 -10.51 22.80 14.61
CA LEU A 6 -10.99 22.24 13.35
C LEU A 6 -9.88 22.20 12.30
N ILE A 7 -9.16 23.32 12.11
CA ILE A 7 -8.09 23.41 11.12
C ILE A 7 -6.95 22.42 11.45
N GLN A 8 -6.51 22.36 12.72
CA GLN A 8 -5.48 21.41 13.14
C GLN A 8 -5.92 19.95 12.87
N GLN A 9 -7.19 19.60 13.11
CA GLN A 9 -7.64 18.23 12.83
C GLN A 9 -7.81 17.91 11.35
N LEU A 10 -8.13 18.90 10.51
CA LEU A 10 -8.07 18.71 9.06
C LEU A 10 -6.65 18.43 8.59
N VAL A 11 -5.66 19.14 9.13
CA VAL A 11 -4.24 18.93 8.82
C VAL A 11 -3.76 17.56 9.32
N ASN A 12 -4.05 17.21 10.58
CA ASN A 12 -3.73 15.88 11.12
C ASN A 12 -4.41 14.76 10.31
N GLY A 13 -5.66 14.98 9.89
CA GLY A 13 -6.40 14.07 9.02
C GLY A 13 -5.73 13.88 7.66
N LEU A 14 -5.22 14.95 7.05
CA LEU A 14 -4.47 14.89 5.79
C LEU A 14 -3.16 14.10 5.95
N ILE A 15 -2.44 14.34 7.05
CA ILE A 15 -1.18 13.65 7.36
C ILE A 15 -1.43 12.15 7.52
N VAL A 16 -2.40 11.75 8.35
CA VAL A 16 -2.72 10.33 8.56
C VAL A 16 -3.30 9.71 7.28
N GLY A 17 -4.13 10.46 6.57
CA GLY A 17 -4.70 10.07 5.29
C GLY A 17 -3.65 9.80 4.22
N SER A 18 -2.48 10.43 4.29
CA SER A 18 -1.42 10.30 3.29
C SER A 18 -0.85 8.88 3.17
N PHE A 19 -0.50 8.25 4.29
CA PHE A 19 -0.04 6.85 4.30
C PHE A 19 -1.20 5.84 4.26
N TYR A 20 -2.42 6.23 4.66
CA TYR A 20 -3.61 5.41 4.41
C TYR A 20 -3.91 5.31 2.90
N ALA A 21 -3.71 6.41 2.17
CA ALA A 21 -3.90 6.48 0.72
C ALA A 21 -2.93 5.55 -0.02
N LEU A 22 -1.70 5.38 0.44
CA LEU A 22 -0.75 4.42 -0.14
C LEU A 22 -1.26 2.97 -0.07
N ILE A 23 -1.81 2.58 1.08
CA ILE A 23 -2.39 1.25 1.27
C ILE A 23 -3.64 1.09 0.41
N ALA A 24 -4.51 2.10 0.39
CA ALA A 24 -5.72 2.10 -0.43
C ALA A 24 -5.39 2.02 -1.94
N LEU A 25 -4.31 2.70 -2.38
CA LEU A 25 -3.81 2.62 -3.75
C LEU A 25 -3.32 1.21 -4.07
N GLY A 26 -2.50 0.62 -3.20
CA GLY A 26 -2.03 -0.77 -3.35
C GLY A 26 -3.19 -1.76 -3.43
N TYR A 27 -4.18 -1.62 -2.55
CA TYR A 27 -5.39 -2.43 -2.51
C TYR A 27 -6.18 -2.30 -3.82
N SER A 28 -6.43 -1.05 -4.25
CA SER A 28 -7.19 -0.75 -5.47
C SER A 28 -6.50 -1.30 -6.72
N MET A 29 -5.17 -1.30 -6.74
CA MET A 29 -4.40 -1.79 -7.87
C MET A 29 -4.48 -3.31 -8.00
N VAL A 30 -4.30 -4.04 -6.90
CA VAL A 30 -4.46 -5.51 -6.88
C VAL A 30 -5.89 -5.87 -7.26
N PHE A 31 -6.88 -5.28 -6.58
CA PHE A 31 -8.29 -5.51 -6.90
C PHE A 31 -8.61 -5.14 -8.35
N GLY A 32 -8.04 -4.07 -8.89
CA GLY A 32 -8.30 -3.64 -10.27
C GLY A 32 -7.88 -4.67 -11.31
N VAL A 33 -6.78 -5.39 -11.10
CA VAL A 33 -6.29 -6.41 -12.05
C VAL A 33 -7.00 -7.74 -11.88
N ILE A 34 -7.10 -8.26 -10.64
CA ILE A 34 -7.65 -9.61 -10.42
C ILE A 34 -9.15 -9.64 -10.08
N LYS A 35 -9.76 -8.50 -9.73
CA LYS A 35 -11.17 -8.36 -9.29
C LYS A 35 -11.54 -9.26 -8.11
N LEU A 36 -10.58 -9.52 -7.22
CA LEU A 36 -10.72 -10.36 -6.04
C LEU A 36 -10.29 -9.59 -4.80
N LEU A 37 -11.03 -9.75 -3.71
CA LEU A 37 -10.73 -9.12 -2.43
C LEU A 37 -9.49 -9.77 -1.80
N ASN A 38 -8.55 -8.94 -1.37
CA ASN A 38 -7.34 -9.38 -0.69
C ASN A 38 -7.37 -8.92 0.77
N PHE A 39 -7.84 -9.77 1.68
CA PHE A 39 -7.87 -9.45 3.12
C PHE A 39 -6.48 -9.44 3.76
N ALA A 40 -5.50 -10.13 3.17
CA ALA A 40 -4.12 -10.16 3.67
C ALA A 40 -3.38 -8.83 3.46
N HIS A 41 -3.93 -7.88 2.69
CA HIS A 41 -3.25 -6.62 2.38
C HIS A 41 -2.97 -5.75 3.63
N GLY A 42 -3.86 -5.79 4.62
CA GLY A 42 -3.62 -5.15 5.92
C GLY A 42 -2.45 -5.78 6.68
N ASP A 43 -2.33 -7.11 6.62
CA ASP A 43 -1.22 -7.83 7.25
C ASP A 43 0.10 -7.63 6.49
N ILE A 44 0.05 -7.41 5.18
CA ILE A 44 1.21 -7.01 4.38
C ILE A 44 1.73 -5.64 4.85
N TYR A 45 0.84 -4.69 5.14
CA TYR A 45 1.21 -3.41 5.75
C TYR A 45 1.87 -3.59 7.13
N MET A 46 1.33 -4.47 7.98
CA MET A 46 1.93 -4.81 9.28
C MET A 46 3.31 -5.43 9.12
N ASN A 47 3.46 -6.42 8.23
CA ASN A 47 4.75 -7.05 7.95
C ASN A 47 5.77 -6.02 7.43
N GLY A 48 5.33 -5.07 6.60
CA GLY A 48 6.17 -3.96 6.15
C GLY A 48 6.67 -3.06 7.28
N ALA A 49 5.82 -2.79 8.28
CA ALA A 49 6.24 -2.06 9.46
C ALA A 49 7.27 -2.83 10.29
N PHE A 50 7.09 -4.14 10.49
CA PHE A 50 8.07 -4.97 11.21
C PHE A 50 9.39 -5.11 10.47
N VAL A 51 9.37 -5.41 9.17
CA VAL A 51 10.58 -5.47 8.35
C VAL A 51 11.28 -4.11 8.35
N GLY A 52 10.52 -3.03 8.21
CA GLY A 52 11.06 -1.67 8.31
C GLY A 52 11.71 -1.39 9.66
N LEU A 53 11.08 -1.81 10.77
CA LEU A 53 11.65 -1.65 12.12
C LEU A 53 12.95 -2.45 12.28
N ILE A 54 13.01 -3.68 11.78
CA ILE A 54 14.22 -4.51 11.82
C ILE A 54 15.35 -3.84 11.03
N VAL A 55 15.08 -3.41 9.80
CA VAL A 55 16.06 -2.72 8.96
C VAL A 55 16.49 -1.41 9.60
N PHE A 56 15.54 -0.62 10.11
CA PHE A 56 15.81 0.63 10.79
C PHE A 56 16.74 0.42 12.00
N SER A 57 16.45 -0.57 12.83
CA SER A 57 17.26 -0.90 14.01
C SER A 57 18.66 -1.35 13.62
N PHE A 58 18.80 -2.10 12.53
CA PHE A 58 20.11 -2.56 12.05
C PHE A 58 20.93 -1.43 11.41
N VAL A 59 20.32 -0.61 10.55
CA VAL A 59 20.97 0.52 9.88
C VAL A 59 21.28 1.65 10.85
N GLY A 60 20.43 1.85 11.87
CA GLY A 60 20.60 2.86 12.92
C GLY A 60 21.92 2.72 13.69
N ILE A 61 22.47 1.51 13.78
CA ILE A 61 23.80 1.24 14.37
C ILE A 61 24.92 1.95 13.59
N TRP A 62 24.76 2.09 12.28
CA TRP A 62 25.81 2.61 11.38
C TRP A 62 25.58 4.06 10.96
N VAL A 63 24.33 4.43 10.68
CA VAL A 63 23.95 5.72 10.07
C VAL A 63 23.20 6.62 11.06
N GLY A 64 22.87 6.11 12.24
CA GLY A 64 22.06 6.80 13.25
C GLY A 64 20.55 6.68 12.97
N ASN A 65 19.73 7.12 13.94
CA ASN A 65 18.26 7.00 13.89
C ASN A 65 17.58 8.20 13.20
N GLY A 66 18.29 8.86 12.28
CA GLY A 66 17.80 10.00 11.52
C GLY A 66 17.08 9.63 10.21
N TRP A 67 16.88 10.61 9.34
CA TRP A 67 16.17 10.46 8.06
C TRP A 67 16.72 9.35 7.16
N LEU A 68 18.04 9.21 7.10
CA LEU A 68 18.70 8.19 6.27
C LEU A 68 18.28 6.77 6.71
N GLY A 69 18.22 6.52 8.02
CA GLY A 69 17.75 5.24 8.56
C GLY A 69 16.30 4.94 8.14
N VAL A 70 15.42 5.94 8.22
CA VAL A 70 14.00 5.80 7.83
C VAL A 70 13.86 5.54 6.32
N VAL A 71 14.61 6.25 5.48
CA VAL A 71 14.57 6.06 4.03
C VAL A 71 15.10 4.67 3.64
N CYS A 72 16.20 4.22 4.24
CA CYS A 72 16.71 2.86 4.03
C CYS A 72 15.69 1.80 4.47
N ALA A 73 15.10 1.98 5.66
CA ALA A 73 14.06 1.09 6.17
C ALA A 73 12.84 1.02 5.22
N LEU A 74 12.41 2.17 4.70
CA LEU A 74 11.32 2.26 3.74
C LEU A 74 11.66 1.50 2.45
N LEU A 75 12.78 1.79 1.80
CA LEU A 75 13.13 1.17 0.52
C LEU A 75 13.35 -0.34 0.62
N VAL A 76 14.06 -0.79 1.66
CA VAL A 76 14.31 -2.23 1.86
C VAL A 76 13.03 -2.95 2.26
N SER A 77 12.18 -2.36 3.10
CA SER A 77 10.88 -2.93 3.46
C SER A 77 9.96 -3.06 2.24
N MET A 78 9.89 -2.01 1.41
CA MET A 78 9.14 -2.05 0.15
C MET A 78 9.59 -3.20 -0.76
N LEU A 79 10.90 -3.42 -0.89
CA LEU A 79 11.45 -4.50 -1.70
C LEU A 79 11.13 -5.88 -1.09
N ALA A 80 11.45 -6.08 0.19
CA ALA A 80 11.30 -7.36 0.87
C ALA A 80 9.83 -7.79 0.95
N VAL A 81 8.94 -6.87 1.31
CA VAL A 81 7.51 -7.15 1.43
C VAL A 81 6.82 -7.14 0.06
N GLY A 82 7.35 -6.41 -0.93
CA GLY A 82 6.99 -6.58 -2.33
C GLY A 82 7.22 -8.03 -2.78
N LEU A 83 8.38 -8.61 -2.49
CA LEU A 83 8.69 -10.01 -2.78
C LEU A 83 7.77 -10.98 -2.01
N LEU A 84 7.48 -10.69 -0.73
CA LEU A 84 6.50 -11.45 0.05
C LEU A 84 5.11 -11.42 -0.61
N GLY A 85 4.72 -10.29 -1.19
CA GLY A 85 3.50 -10.17 -2.01
C GLY A 85 3.49 -11.12 -3.21
N VAL A 86 4.61 -11.26 -3.91
CA VAL A 86 4.78 -12.21 -5.03
C VAL A 86 4.71 -13.66 -4.54
N ILE A 87 5.25 -13.96 -3.36
CA ILE A 87 5.17 -15.29 -2.74
C ILE A 87 3.70 -15.62 -2.43
N ILE A 88 2.98 -14.70 -1.79
CA ILE A 88 1.55 -14.87 -1.49
C ILE A 88 0.76 -15.09 -2.78
N GLU A 89 1.02 -14.27 -3.81
CA GLU A 89 0.40 -14.42 -5.12
C GLU A 89 0.62 -15.84 -5.66
N ARG A 90 1.88 -16.30 -5.68
CA ARG A 90 2.26 -17.57 -6.29
C ARG A 90 1.68 -18.78 -5.57
N PHE A 91 1.65 -18.77 -4.23
CA PHE A 91 1.27 -19.93 -3.44
C PHE A 91 -0.19 -19.91 -2.97
N ALA A 92 -0.77 -18.74 -2.72
CA ALA A 92 -2.14 -18.62 -2.23
C ALA A 92 -3.12 -18.32 -3.38
N TYR A 93 -2.83 -17.31 -4.20
CA TYR A 93 -3.81 -16.81 -5.16
C TYR A 93 -3.76 -17.50 -6.52
N ARG A 94 -2.56 -17.72 -7.09
CA ARG A 94 -2.37 -18.31 -8.42
C ARG A 94 -3.03 -19.69 -8.58
N PRO A 95 -2.94 -20.62 -7.61
CA PRO A 95 -3.60 -21.92 -7.72
C PRO A 95 -5.12 -21.80 -7.71
N MET A 96 -5.66 -20.76 -7.05
CA MET A 96 -7.10 -20.60 -6.78
C MET A 96 -7.82 -19.72 -7.81
N ARG A 97 -7.15 -19.27 -8.88
CA ARG A 97 -7.75 -18.33 -9.85
C ARG A 97 -8.98 -18.85 -10.58
N ASN A 98 -9.07 -20.17 -10.79
CA ASN A 98 -10.22 -20.80 -11.42
C ASN A 98 -11.24 -21.34 -10.40
N ALA A 99 -10.98 -21.17 -9.11
CA ALA A 99 -11.87 -21.63 -8.05
C ALA A 99 -13.07 -20.69 -7.87
N PRO A 100 -14.16 -21.16 -7.25
CA PRO A 100 -15.28 -20.29 -6.87
C PRO A 100 -14.81 -19.11 -6.00
N ARG A 101 -15.49 -17.96 -6.13
CA ARG A 101 -15.13 -16.73 -5.40
C ARG A 101 -15.02 -16.94 -3.89
N LEU A 102 -15.90 -17.75 -3.30
CA LEU A 102 -15.86 -18.08 -1.88
C LEU A 102 -14.56 -18.78 -1.47
N SER A 103 -14.05 -19.72 -2.28
CA SER A 103 -12.79 -20.41 -2.00
C SER A 103 -11.61 -19.44 -1.99
N ILE A 104 -11.59 -18.47 -2.90
CA ILE A 104 -10.54 -17.43 -2.94
C ILE A 104 -10.58 -16.56 -1.67
N LEU A 105 -11.79 -16.22 -1.17
CA LEU A 105 -11.91 -15.46 0.08
C LEU A 105 -11.40 -16.25 1.28
N ILE A 106 -11.68 -17.55 1.34
CA ILE A 106 -11.15 -18.43 2.39
C ILE A 106 -9.62 -18.49 2.31
N THR A 107 -9.05 -18.61 1.12
CA THR A 107 -7.60 -18.59 0.93
C THR A 107 -6.98 -17.26 1.33
N ALA A 108 -7.63 -16.13 1.01
CA ALA A 108 -7.18 -14.80 1.43
C ALA A 108 -7.18 -14.65 2.96
N LEU A 109 -8.22 -15.16 3.63
CA LEU A 109 -8.30 -15.20 5.09
C LEU A 109 -7.21 -16.11 5.68
N GLY A 110 -6.98 -17.27 5.08
CA GLY A 110 -5.90 -18.18 5.48
C GLY A 110 -4.51 -17.53 5.37
N ALA A 111 -4.24 -16.83 4.26
CA ALA A 111 -3.01 -16.08 4.08
C ALA A 111 -2.85 -14.97 5.15
N SER A 112 -3.93 -14.24 5.44
CA SER A 112 -3.98 -13.25 6.53
C SER A 112 -3.64 -13.87 7.89
N MET A 113 -4.24 -15.01 8.23
CA MET A 113 -3.96 -15.74 9.47
C MET A 113 -2.50 -16.21 9.56
N VAL A 114 -1.91 -16.67 8.46
CA VAL A 114 -0.48 -17.06 8.43
C VAL A 114 0.42 -15.84 8.66
N LEU A 115 0.17 -14.73 7.97
CA LEU A 115 0.96 -13.50 8.13
C LEU A 115 0.83 -12.91 9.53
N ASN A 116 -0.39 -12.87 10.06
CA ASN A 116 -0.64 -12.35 11.40
C ASN A 116 -0.09 -13.30 12.48
N GLY A 117 -0.29 -14.61 12.34
CA GLY A 117 0.21 -15.62 13.26
C GLY A 117 1.73 -15.70 13.30
N THR A 118 2.40 -15.56 12.14
CA THR A 118 3.87 -15.48 12.08
C THR A 118 4.40 -14.23 12.77
N ALA A 119 3.79 -13.05 12.52
CA ALA A 119 4.15 -11.83 13.23
C ALA A 119 3.93 -11.98 14.73
N LEU A 120 2.79 -12.51 15.17
CA LEU A 120 2.50 -12.76 16.59
C LEU A 120 3.52 -13.69 17.24
N ALA A 121 3.89 -14.79 16.58
CA ALA A 121 4.87 -15.74 17.09
C ALA A 121 6.28 -15.14 17.22
N LEU A 122 6.71 -14.35 16.24
CA LEU A 122 8.02 -13.69 16.24
C LEU A 122 8.11 -12.55 17.26
N THR A 123 7.01 -11.85 17.51
CA THR A 123 6.96 -10.61 18.32
C THR A 123 6.42 -10.84 19.73
N GLY A 124 5.90 -12.03 20.02
CA GLY A 124 5.22 -12.33 21.28
C GLY A 124 4.00 -11.44 21.56
N GLY A 125 3.44 -10.80 20.53
CA GLY A 125 2.30 -9.89 20.65
C GLY A 125 2.60 -8.54 21.30
N ARG A 126 3.88 -8.18 21.46
CA ARG A 126 4.30 -6.94 22.13
C ARG A 126 4.29 -5.74 21.18
N HIS A 127 4.23 -4.56 21.78
CA HIS A 127 4.50 -3.30 21.09
C HIS A 127 6.01 -3.09 21.02
N TYR A 128 6.53 -2.80 19.82
CA TYR A 128 7.93 -2.45 19.59
C TYR A 128 8.04 -0.97 19.31
N ALA A 129 8.95 -0.30 19.99
CA ALA A 129 9.18 1.13 19.82
C ALA A 129 9.95 1.38 18.51
N PHE A 130 9.46 2.34 17.72
CA PHE A 130 10.13 2.86 16.53
C PHE A 130 10.72 4.23 16.90
N ASN A 131 11.84 4.21 17.62
CA ASN A 131 12.47 5.42 18.15
C ASN A 131 13.27 6.15 17.08
N THR A 132 12.67 7.14 16.44
CA THR A 132 13.35 8.01 15.48
C THR A 132 13.87 9.28 16.15
N ASP A 133 15.07 9.73 15.79
CA ASP A 133 15.67 10.98 16.31
C ASP A 133 15.13 12.24 15.60
N LEU A 134 13.99 12.11 14.90
CA LEU A 134 13.41 13.14 14.05
C LEU A 134 12.75 14.29 14.84
N GLY A 135 12.56 14.08 16.15
CA GLY A 135 12.01 15.06 17.08
C GLY A 135 10.59 15.52 16.74
N PHE A 136 10.14 16.53 17.48
CA PHE A 136 8.84 17.20 17.28
C PHE A 136 9.01 18.62 16.72
N ALA A 137 10.20 18.95 16.22
CA ALA A 137 10.45 20.25 15.61
C ALA A 137 9.58 20.39 14.36
N GLY A 138 9.05 21.60 14.18
CA GLY A 138 8.07 21.88 13.15
C GLY A 138 8.00 23.36 12.84
N VAL A 139 7.02 23.70 12.00
CA VAL A 139 6.67 25.08 11.66
C VAL A 139 5.31 25.38 12.28
N ASP A 140 5.25 26.46 13.04
CA ASP A 140 4.02 27.03 13.57
C ASP A 140 3.44 28.02 12.54
N ILE A 141 2.35 27.63 11.90
CA ILE A 141 1.59 28.51 10.99
C ILE A 141 0.37 29.00 11.75
N SER A 142 0.48 30.18 12.35
CA SER A 142 -0.57 30.78 13.19
C SER A 142 -0.95 29.87 14.36
N THR A 143 -2.04 29.09 14.22
CA THR A 143 -2.58 28.18 15.24
C THR A 143 -2.34 26.71 14.92
N VAL A 144 -1.69 26.42 13.78
CA VAL A 144 -1.42 25.06 13.31
C VAL A 144 0.06 24.73 13.46
N HIS A 145 0.34 23.64 14.16
CA HIS A 145 1.69 23.09 14.28
C HIS A 145 1.86 21.90 13.34
N ILE A 146 2.85 21.95 12.45
CA ILE A 146 3.20 20.86 11.54
C ILE A 146 4.67 20.48 11.73
N THR A 147 4.94 19.23 12.09
CA THR A 147 6.31 18.76 12.28
C THR A 147 7.01 18.50 10.94
N TYR A 148 8.35 18.60 10.91
CA TYR A 148 9.13 18.23 9.72
C TYR A 148 8.86 16.78 9.29
N THR A 149 8.64 15.89 10.26
CA THR A 149 8.23 14.50 10.01
C THR A 149 6.92 14.39 9.28
N GLN A 150 5.90 15.14 9.69
CA GLN A 150 4.63 15.16 8.98
C GLN A 150 4.78 15.63 7.54
N MET A 151 5.56 16.69 7.30
CA MET A 151 5.81 17.22 5.95
C MET A 151 6.53 16.21 5.06
N VAL A 152 7.59 15.57 5.56
CA VAL A 152 8.36 14.56 4.80
C VAL A 152 7.51 13.34 4.50
N LEU A 153 6.72 12.85 5.46
CA LEU A 153 5.82 11.72 5.23
C LEU A 153 4.76 12.04 4.17
N VAL A 154 4.12 13.21 4.24
CA VAL A 154 3.16 13.63 3.22
C VAL A 154 3.85 13.73 1.85
N ALA A 155 5.02 14.38 1.77
CA ALA A 155 5.77 14.51 0.52
C ALA A 155 6.16 13.14 -0.06
N ALA A 156 6.65 12.21 0.78
CA ALA A 156 7.00 10.85 0.38
C ALA A 156 5.79 10.08 -0.14
N SER A 157 4.64 10.18 0.52
CA SER A 157 3.40 9.53 0.06
C SER A 157 2.96 10.05 -1.32
N ILE A 158 3.00 11.37 -1.52
CA ILE A 158 2.65 12.00 -2.79
C ILE A 158 3.63 11.54 -3.88
N ALA A 159 4.92 11.49 -3.58
CA ALA A 159 5.94 11.02 -4.51
C ALA A 159 5.71 9.55 -4.91
N LEU A 160 5.40 8.67 -3.94
CA LEU A 160 5.11 7.27 -4.21
C LEU A 160 3.81 7.09 -5.01
N MET A 161 2.75 7.82 -4.67
CA MET A 161 1.49 7.81 -5.43
C MET A 161 1.68 8.31 -6.86
N ALA A 162 2.39 9.43 -7.05
CA ALA A 162 2.70 10.00 -8.36
C ALA A 162 3.59 9.05 -9.17
N GLY A 163 4.61 8.46 -8.55
CA GLY A 163 5.47 7.45 -9.17
C GLY A 163 4.68 6.23 -9.63
N MET A 164 3.76 5.75 -8.80
CA MET A 164 2.89 4.63 -9.16
C MET A 164 1.92 4.98 -10.29
N GLN A 165 1.30 6.16 -10.24
CA GLN A 165 0.44 6.65 -11.31
C GLN A 165 1.20 6.77 -12.63
N ALA A 166 2.42 7.33 -12.60
CA ALA A 166 3.29 7.42 -13.77
C ALA A 166 3.67 6.02 -14.29
N PHE A 167 3.97 5.08 -13.41
CA PHE A 167 4.27 3.70 -13.77
C PHE A 167 3.10 3.05 -14.52
N VAL A 168 1.88 3.10 -13.96
CA VAL A 168 0.70 2.47 -14.57
C VAL A 168 0.28 3.16 -15.87
N SER A 169 0.37 4.50 -15.93
CA SER A 169 -0.08 5.27 -17.08
C SER A 169 0.91 5.26 -18.25
N ARG A 170 2.23 5.28 -17.98
CA ARG A 170 3.27 5.51 -19.00
C ARG A 170 4.07 4.27 -19.39
N THR A 171 4.09 3.20 -18.60
CA THR A 171 4.91 2.01 -18.91
C THR A 171 4.18 0.94 -19.72
N MET A 172 4.93 0.06 -20.38
CA MET A 172 4.38 -1.12 -21.07
C MET A 172 3.72 -2.10 -20.10
N TYR A 173 4.30 -2.31 -18.91
CA TYR A 173 3.69 -3.12 -17.86
C TYR A 173 2.36 -2.53 -17.37
N GLY A 174 2.28 -1.21 -17.25
CA GLY A 174 1.04 -0.51 -16.91
C GLY A 174 -0.05 -0.63 -17.99
N LYS A 175 0.32 -0.66 -19.28
CA LYS A 175 -0.61 -0.98 -20.37
C LYS A 175 -1.09 -2.43 -20.29
N ALA A 176 -0.19 -3.37 -20.01
CA ALA A 176 -0.51 -4.78 -19.85
C ALA A 176 -1.45 -5.01 -18.65
N MET A 177 -1.24 -4.33 -17.52
CA MET A 177 -2.15 -4.38 -16.35
C MET A 177 -3.58 -3.96 -16.73
N ARG A 178 -3.71 -2.89 -17.53
CA ARG A 178 -5.02 -2.43 -18.02
C ARG A 178 -5.65 -3.45 -18.97
N ALA A 179 -4.91 -4.00 -19.92
CA ALA A 179 -5.41 -5.06 -20.81
C ALA A 179 -5.89 -6.30 -20.03
N VAL A 180 -5.09 -6.76 -19.07
CA VAL A 180 -5.40 -7.93 -18.22
C VAL A 180 -6.65 -7.70 -17.37
N SER A 181 -6.85 -6.48 -16.87
CA SER A 181 -8.05 -6.13 -16.08
C SER A 181 -9.35 -6.15 -16.89
N ILE A 182 -9.27 -5.93 -18.20
CA ILE A 182 -10.41 -5.96 -19.12
C ILE A 182 -10.75 -7.42 -19.41
N ASP A 183 -9.80 -8.13 -20.01
CA ASP A 183 -9.96 -9.54 -20.38
C ASP A 183 -8.60 -10.27 -20.30
N MET A 184 -8.48 -11.15 -19.30
CA MET A 184 -7.30 -11.99 -19.09
C MET A 184 -7.10 -13.01 -20.22
N GLY A 185 -8.19 -13.55 -20.78
CA GLY A 185 -8.16 -14.55 -21.85
C GLY A 185 -7.66 -13.94 -23.15
N ALA A 186 -8.26 -12.82 -23.57
CA ALA A 186 -7.81 -12.08 -24.75
C ALA A 186 -6.36 -11.61 -24.59
N SER A 187 -5.97 -11.12 -23.41
CA SER A 187 -4.59 -10.71 -23.14
C SER A 187 -3.57 -11.84 -23.34
N ARG A 188 -3.92 -13.08 -22.95
CA ARG A 188 -3.06 -14.26 -23.20
C ARG A 188 -2.92 -14.55 -24.70
N LEU A 189 -3.99 -14.43 -25.47
CA LEU A 189 -3.96 -14.63 -26.93
C LEU A 189 -3.10 -13.57 -27.64
N MET A 190 -3.02 -12.37 -27.08
CA MET A 190 -2.14 -11.30 -27.55
C MET A 190 -0.68 -11.46 -27.08
N GLY A 191 -0.30 -12.59 -26.49
CA GLY A 191 1.06 -12.89 -26.06
C GLY A 191 1.50 -12.21 -24.75
N ILE A 192 0.57 -11.61 -23.99
CA ILE A 192 0.89 -11.01 -22.69
C ILE A 192 1.05 -12.13 -21.64
N ASP A 193 2.19 -12.15 -20.95
CA ASP A 193 2.38 -13.01 -19.78
C ASP A 193 1.56 -12.48 -18.59
N VAL A 194 0.30 -12.92 -18.52
CA VAL A 194 -0.66 -12.53 -17.48
C VAL A 194 -0.16 -12.88 -16.09
N ASP A 195 0.59 -13.97 -15.94
CA ASP A 195 1.11 -14.39 -14.64
C ASP A 195 2.16 -13.42 -14.12
N ARG A 196 3.09 -12.96 -14.98
CA ARG A 196 4.04 -11.90 -14.63
C ARG A 196 3.36 -10.58 -14.32
N VAL A 197 2.33 -10.21 -15.07
CA VAL A 197 1.59 -8.96 -14.85
C VAL A 197 0.91 -8.97 -13.48
N ILE A 198 0.27 -10.08 -13.11
CA ILE A 198 -0.38 -10.23 -11.80
C ILE A 198 0.67 -10.25 -10.68
N ALA A 199 1.75 -11.01 -10.83
CA ALA A 199 2.83 -11.05 -9.84
C ALA A 199 3.44 -9.65 -9.61
N LEU A 200 3.68 -8.89 -10.68
CA LEU A 200 4.18 -7.50 -10.60
C LEU A 200 3.16 -6.57 -9.92
N THR A 201 1.87 -6.78 -10.15
CA THR A 201 0.80 -6.03 -9.48
C THR A 201 0.82 -6.30 -7.96
N PHE A 202 0.95 -7.57 -7.56
CA PHE A 202 1.09 -7.95 -6.15
C PHE A 202 2.37 -7.39 -5.54
N PHE A 203 3.48 -7.40 -6.26
CA PHE A 203 4.74 -6.80 -5.83
C PHE A 203 4.56 -5.32 -5.50
N MET A 204 4.06 -4.53 -6.45
CA MET A 204 3.91 -3.08 -6.27
C MET A 204 2.85 -2.72 -5.23
N GLY A 205 1.72 -3.42 -5.21
CA GLY A 205 0.70 -3.22 -4.18
C GLY A 205 1.26 -3.49 -2.79
N SER A 206 1.99 -4.58 -2.61
CA SER A 206 2.58 -4.96 -1.33
C SER A 206 3.72 -4.04 -0.92
N ALA A 207 4.52 -3.56 -1.87
CA ALA A 207 5.55 -2.56 -1.65
C ALA A 207 4.93 -1.25 -1.12
N LEU A 208 3.86 -0.75 -1.73
CA LEU A 208 3.18 0.47 -1.25
C LEU A 208 2.57 0.30 0.14
N ALA A 209 1.95 -0.84 0.41
CA ALA A 209 1.45 -1.18 1.74
C ALA A 209 2.59 -1.19 2.78
N ALA A 210 3.75 -1.75 2.42
CA ALA A 210 4.91 -1.76 3.28
C ALA A 210 5.48 -0.37 3.54
N GLY A 211 5.57 0.47 2.49
CA GLY A 211 5.95 1.88 2.63
C GLY A 211 5.03 2.61 3.60
N GLY A 212 3.71 2.45 3.46
CA GLY A 212 2.73 2.98 4.41
C GLY A 212 2.95 2.46 5.84
N GLY A 213 3.33 1.18 5.98
CA GLY A 213 3.63 0.54 7.27
C GLY A 213 4.83 1.16 7.98
N VAL A 214 5.93 1.37 7.26
CA VAL A 214 7.12 2.04 7.80
C VAL A 214 6.81 3.49 8.20
N MET A 215 6.07 4.20 7.34
CA MET A 215 5.66 5.58 7.61
C MET A 215 4.80 5.70 8.86
N ALA A 216 3.85 4.77 9.04
CA ALA A 216 3.03 4.73 10.25
C ALA A 216 3.84 4.36 11.50
N GLY A 217 4.80 3.44 11.38
CA GLY A 217 5.74 3.12 12.46
C GLY A 217 6.54 4.34 12.90
N ALA A 218 7.12 5.07 11.94
CA ALA A 218 7.85 6.30 12.20
C ALA A 218 6.96 7.44 12.75
N TYR A 219 5.69 7.51 12.32
CA TYR A 219 4.75 8.54 12.78
C TYR A 219 4.21 8.29 14.20
N TYR A 220 3.78 7.05 14.48
CA TYR A 220 3.21 6.69 15.78
C TYR A 220 4.25 6.24 16.81
N GLY A 221 5.51 6.08 16.41
CA GLY A 221 6.61 5.65 17.27
C GLY A 221 6.47 4.21 17.78
N SER A 222 5.54 3.42 17.24
CA SER A 222 5.33 2.03 17.67
C SER A 222 4.77 1.14 16.56
N VAL A 223 5.16 -0.14 16.60
CA VAL A 223 4.71 -1.20 15.70
C VAL A 223 4.18 -2.36 16.53
N HIS A 224 3.04 -2.92 16.16
CA HIS A 224 2.38 -4.02 16.86
C HIS A 224 1.61 -4.90 15.88
N PHE A 225 1.43 -6.18 16.20
CA PHE A 225 0.85 -7.15 15.28
C PHE A 225 -0.62 -6.82 14.89
N PHE A 226 -1.39 -6.21 15.78
CA PHE A 226 -2.79 -5.91 15.46
C PHE A 226 -2.99 -4.70 14.53
N MET A 227 -1.93 -3.93 14.22
CA MET A 227 -2.04 -2.71 13.41
C MET A 227 -2.56 -2.97 11.99
N GLY A 228 -2.28 -4.16 11.45
CA GLY A 228 -2.64 -4.54 10.08
C GLY A 228 -4.15 -4.66 9.87
N PHE A 229 -4.87 -5.23 10.84
CA PHE A 229 -6.30 -5.49 10.72
C PHE A 229 -7.13 -4.19 10.62
N ILE A 230 -6.93 -3.28 11.60
CA ILE A 230 -7.64 -2.00 11.65
C ILE A 230 -7.32 -1.17 10.40
N MET A 231 -6.04 -1.14 10.01
CA MET A 231 -5.59 -0.38 8.85
C MET A 231 -6.10 -0.96 7.54
N GLY A 232 -6.11 -2.29 7.41
CA GLY A 232 -6.67 -2.98 6.27
C GLY A 232 -8.14 -2.65 6.07
N LEU A 233 -8.94 -2.61 7.14
CA LEU A 233 -10.35 -2.23 7.08
C LEU A 233 -10.53 -0.77 6.64
N LYS A 234 -9.79 0.16 7.24
CA LYS A 234 -9.83 1.59 6.87
C LYS A 234 -9.41 1.83 5.42
N ALA A 235 -8.32 1.20 5.00
CA ALA A 235 -7.80 1.30 3.65
C ALA A 235 -8.73 0.64 2.62
N PHE A 236 -9.38 -0.47 2.97
CA PHE A 236 -10.41 -1.09 2.13
C PHE A 236 -11.59 -0.15 1.92
N THR A 237 -12.14 0.44 2.99
CA THR A 237 -13.23 1.42 2.87
C THR A 237 -12.79 2.61 2.01
N ALA A 238 -11.58 3.14 2.22
CA ALA A 238 -11.03 4.20 1.39
C ALA A 238 -10.83 3.78 -0.08
N ALA A 239 -10.41 2.54 -0.34
CA ALA A 239 -10.25 1.97 -1.67
C ALA A 239 -11.60 1.69 -2.34
N VAL A 240 -12.68 1.38 -1.61
CA VAL A 240 -14.01 1.22 -2.20
C VAL A 240 -14.58 2.59 -2.58
N ILE A 241 -14.52 3.56 -1.68
CA ILE A 241 -15.01 4.93 -1.90
C ILE A 241 -14.17 5.64 -2.98
N GLY A 242 -12.84 5.58 -2.86
CA GLY A 242 -11.92 6.21 -3.81
C GLY A 242 -11.71 5.40 -5.09
N GLY A 243 -11.74 4.07 -5.02
CA GLY A 243 -11.53 3.16 -6.14
C GLY A 243 -12.75 3.04 -7.05
N THR A 244 -13.98 3.29 -6.60
CA THR A 244 -15.07 3.52 -7.57
C THR A 244 -14.81 4.76 -8.42
N LEU A 245 -13.98 5.70 -7.99
CA LEU A 245 -13.52 6.83 -8.81
C LEU A 245 -12.23 6.50 -9.58
N ILE A 246 -11.24 5.86 -8.95
CA ILE A 246 -9.92 5.54 -9.57
C ILE A 246 -9.98 4.34 -10.54
N LEU A 247 -10.78 3.31 -10.28
CA LEU A 247 -11.05 2.23 -11.23
C LEU A 247 -11.76 2.77 -12.49
N PHE A 248 -12.65 3.76 -12.31
CA PHE A 248 -13.26 4.51 -13.40
C PHE A 248 -12.29 5.45 -14.13
N LEU A 249 -11.29 6.01 -13.46
CA LEU A 249 -10.31 6.95 -14.06
C LEU A 249 -9.10 6.26 -14.71
N VAL A 250 -8.65 5.12 -14.17
CA VAL A 250 -7.43 4.41 -14.59
C VAL A 250 -7.72 3.28 -15.59
N PHE A 251 -8.85 2.58 -15.45
CA PHE A 251 -9.17 1.40 -16.25
C PHE A 251 -10.28 1.61 -17.29
N LYS A 252 -10.89 2.80 -17.35
CA LYS A 252 -11.73 3.16 -18.48
C LYS A 252 -10.83 3.56 -19.66
N PRO A 253 -11.03 2.98 -20.86
CA PRO A 253 -10.19 3.27 -22.03
C PRO A 253 -10.22 4.73 -22.49
N THR A 254 -11.10 5.56 -21.94
CA THR A 254 -11.35 6.94 -22.40
C THR A 254 -10.63 8.05 -21.61
N GLY A 255 -9.93 7.76 -20.51
CA GLY A 255 -9.27 8.79 -19.70
C GLY A 255 -10.22 9.89 -19.16
N LEU A 256 -9.65 10.95 -18.57
CA LEU A 256 -10.34 12.09 -17.94
C LEU A 256 -11.31 12.86 -18.87
N LEU A 257 -11.10 12.77 -20.18
CA LEU A 257 -11.91 13.45 -21.20
C LEU A 257 -12.56 12.37 -22.05
N GLY A 258 -13.73 11.91 -21.60
CA GLY A 258 -14.55 10.95 -22.33
C GLY A 258 -14.85 11.41 -23.75
N ARG A 259 -14.01 11.01 -24.71
CA ARG A 259 -14.46 10.88 -26.10
C ARG A 259 -14.94 9.46 -26.26
N SER A 260 -16.25 9.33 -26.47
CA SER A 260 -16.91 8.10 -26.88
C SER A 260 -16.18 7.53 -28.08
N VAL A 261 -15.58 6.35 -27.90
CA VAL A 261 -15.31 5.49 -29.04
C VAL A 261 -16.70 5.09 -29.54
N VAL A 262 -17.13 5.73 -30.61
CA VAL A 262 -18.31 5.29 -31.36
C VAL A 262 -17.95 3.90 -31.87
N GLU A 263 -18.57 2.88 -31.29
CA GLU A 263 -18.64 1.55 -31.90
C GLU A 263 -19.31 1.74 -33.25
N ARG A 264 -18.51 1.77 -34.32
CA ARG A 264 -19.02 1.49 -35.65
C ARG A 264 -19.07 -0.02 -35.76
N VAL A 265 -20.30 -0.53 -35.68
CA VAL A 265 -20.73 -1.84 -36.16
C VAL A 265 -20.21 -2.06 -37.59
#